data_AF-W0DII3-F1
#
_entry.id   AF-W0DII3-F1
#
_cell.length_a   1.000
_cell.length_b   1.000
_cell.length_c   1.000
_cell.angle_alpha   90.00
_cell.angle_beta   90.00
_cell.angle_gamma   90.00
#
_symmetry.space_group_name_H-M   'P 1'
#
loop_
_entity.id
_entity.type
_entity.pdbx_description
1 polymer ?
#
loop_
_entity_poly.entity_id
_entity_poly.type
_entity_poly.pdbx_seq_one_letter_code
_entity_poly.pdbx_strand_id
1 'polypeptide(L)'
;MNKLLHIFTFSPVQGFISNSRRLSDLYHSSLLLSTLTENLIKVIKDLNTEIIYPVLVEDGQGLANYPNRIVFLADKCICEDVIKNFQELWEGVYETVLRKVLDEVGISKEEKEKIEEQAKLHLENYFRAYCECTNSEEVKKWKEKLKQNLGKDYDDYAVAYDWTERKLGALKSKKHYEPLMDAYTYNGKEYPDGCTLCGERAHLAVDWKKLIENLQKQDRIKYIKHYLKEGERLCGVCLVKRFAFYCLKRQTFPSVHDIANAKFKEELKDFEQRHKDRASELKSLLQQYMGEEKPRDHLWEYNAELFDI
;
A
#
# COMPACT_ATOMS: atom_id res chain seq x y z
N MET A 1 -30.43 -20.86 3.56
CA MET A 1 -30.09 -19.72 2.69
C MET A 1 -29.86 -20.23 1.27
N ASN A 2 -30.40 -19.57 0.24
CA ASN A 2 -30.08 -19.92 -1.16
C ASN A 2 -28.70 -19.40 -1.58
N LYS A 3 -28.20 -18.33 -0.94
CA LYS A 3 -26.84 -17.81 -1.12
C LYS A 3 -25.91 -18.28 0.00
N LEU A 4 -24.63 -18.43 -0.32
CA LEU A 4 -23.54 -18.77 0.59
C LEU A 4 -22.86 -17.49 1.08
N LEU A 5 -22.59 -17.42 2.38
CA LEU A 5 -21.81 -16.34 2.98
C LEU A 5 -20.33 -16.59 2.74
N HIS A 6 -19.64 -15.57 2.21
CA HIS A 6 -18.21 -15.58 1.95
C HIS A 6 -17.51 -14.52 2.78
N ILE A 7 -16.29 -14.84 3.21
CA ILE A 7 -15.40 -13.88 3.85
C ILE A 7 -14.03 -13.99 3.21
N PHE A 8 -13.57 -12.88 2.63
CA PHE A 8 -12.25 -12.71 2.08
C PHE A 8 -11.39 -11.82 2.98
N THR A 9 -10.09 -12.14 3.09
CA THR A 9 -9.08 -11.27 3.71
C THR A 9 -7.70 -11.54 3.15
N PHE A 10 -6.79 -10.57 3.25
CA PHE A 10 -5.37 -10.76 2.92
C PHE A 10 -4.46 -10.23 4.03
N SER A 11 -3.21 -10.72 4.04
CA SER A 11 -2.19 -10.35 5.02
C SER A 11 -0.77 -10.51 4.44
N PRO A 12 0.25 -9.82 4.95
CA PRO A 12 0.27 -8.96 6.14
C PRO A 12 -0.18 -7.52 5.86
N VAL A 13 -1.02 -6.95 6.72
CA VAL A 13 -1.44 -5.53 6.62
C VAL A 13 -0.55 -4.63 7.46
N GLN A 14 -0.44 -4.92 8.76
CA GLN A 14 0.30 -4.07 9.69
C GLN A 14 1.78 -4.00 9.31
N GLY A 15 2.44 -5.13 9.03
CA GLY A 15 3.84 -5.14 8.61
C GLY A 15 4.10 -4.36 7.31
N PHE A 16 3.15 -4.35 6.38
CA PHE A 16 3.27 -3.56 5.15
C PHE A 16 3.20 -2.05 5.44
N ILE A 17 2.26 -1.64 6.29
CA ILE A 17 2.05 -0.24 6.66
C ILE A 17 3.17 0.27 7.59
N SER A 18 3.51 -0.47 8.64
CA SER A 18 4.42 -0.03 9.71
C SER A 18 5.88 0.08 9.26
N ASN A 19 6.29 -0.69 8.25
CA ASN A 19 7.64 -0.65 7.70
C ASN A 19 7.86 0.61 6.81
N SER A 20 7.63 1.78 7.40
CA SER A 20 7.60 3.10 6.76
C SER A 20 8.55 4.03 7.50
N ARG A 21 9.45 4.71 6.78
CA ARG A 21 10.34 5.73 7.38
C ARG A 21 9.84 7.15 7.17
N ARG A 22 8.98 7.37 6.18
CA ARG A 22 8.34 8.66 5.91
C ARG A 22 6.83 8.55 6.12
N LEU A 23 6.21 9.66 6.48
CA LEU A 23 4.75 9.72 6.61
C LEU A 23 4.06 9.41 5.28
N SER A 24 4.66 9.85 4.17
CA SER A 24 4.23 9.47 2.83
C SER A 24 4.23 7.96 2.63
N ASP A 25 5.25 7.23 3.11
CA ASP A 25 5.30 5.77 2.96
C ASP A 25 4.17 5.09 3.74
N LEU A 26 3.88 5.59 4.94
CA LEU A 26 2.79 5.10 5.80
C LEU A 26 1.44 5.28 5.11
N TYR A 27 1.16 6.51 4.69
CA TYR A 27 -0.06 6.87 3.98
C TYR A 27 -0.20 6.09 2.67
N HIS A 28 0.87 6.03 1.88
CA HIS A 28 0.85 5.34 0.59
C HIS A 28 0.61 3.84 0.73
N SER A 29 1.17 3.22 1.77
CA SER A 29 0.92 1.80 2.05
C SER A 29 -0.56 1.57 2.33
N SER A 30 -1.15 2.37 3.21
CA SER A 30 -2.56 2.25 3.56
C SER A 30 -3.47 2.46 2.35
N LEU A 31 -3.23 3.51 1.56
CA LEU A 31 -4.04 3.80 0.39
C LEU A 31 -3.91 2.73 -0.70
N LEU A 32 -2.73 2.14 -0.87
CA LEU A 32 -2.53 1.03 -1.80
C LEU A 32 -3.37 -0.19 -1.39
N LEU A 33 -3.36 -0.58 -0.11
CA LEU A 33 -4.18 -1.69 0.38
C LEU A 33 -5.68 -1.42 0.21
N SER A 34 -6.10 -0.19 0.49
CA SER A 34 -7.48 0.24 0.28
C SER A 34 -7.85 0.18 -1.21
N THR A 35 -6.97 0.61 -2.12
CA THR A 35 -7.20 0.58 -3.57
C THR A 35 -7.29 -0.85 -4.11
N LEU A 36 -6.43 -1.75 -3.62
CA LEU A 36 -6.51 -3.18 -3.95
C LEU A 36 -7.84 -3.78 -3.52
N THR A 37 -8.30 -3.44 -2.30
CA THR A 37 -9.60 -3.90 -1.80
C THR A 37 -10.74 -3.34 -2.63
N GLU A 38 -10.74 -2.04 -2.93
CA GLU A 38 -11.75 -1.39 -3.76
C GLU A 38 -11.87 -2.04 -5.14
N ASN A 39 -10.73 -2.26 -5.80
CA ASN A 39 -10.69 -2.91 -7.11
C ASN A 39 -11.20 -4.35 -7.03
N LEU A 40 -10.85 -5.09 -5.97
CA LEU A 40 -11.37 -6.43 -5.77
C LEU A 40 -12.88 -6.45 -5.54
N ILE A 41 -13.43 -5.48 -4.79
CA ILE A 41 -14.89 -5.38 -4.60
C ILE A 41 -15.59 -5.15 -5.93
N LYS A 42 -15.03 -4.32 -6.82
CA LYS A 42 -15.57 -4.11 -8.18
C LYS A 42 -15.61 -5.42 -8.96
N VAL A 43 -14.51 -6.18 -8.96
CA VAL A 43 -14.46 -7.51 -9.60
C VAL A 43 -15.47 -8.49 -8.99
N ILE A 44 -15.61 -8.51 -7.66
CA ILE A 44 -16.57 -9.39 -6.97
C ILE A 44 -18.02 -9.03 -7.35
N LYS A 45 -18.35 -7.74 -7.48
CA LYS A 45 -19.68 -7.29 -7.91
C LYS A 45 -20.03 -7.80 -9.32
N ASP A 46 -19.07 -7.82 -10.23
CA ASP A 46 -19.26 -8.31 -11.60
C ASP A 46 -19.56 -9.83 -11.66
N LEU A 47 -19.31 -10.57 -10.58
CA LEU A 47 -19.65 -11.99 -10.44
C LEU A 47 -21.09 -12.24 -9.94
N ASN A 48 -21.99 -11.25 -10.08
CA ASN A 48 -23.39 -11.31 -9.63
C ASN A 48 -23.54 -11.63 -8.13
N THR A 49 -22.72 -10.96 -7.31
CA THR A 49 -22.70 -11.14 -5.86
C THR A 49 -23.32 -9.95 -5.14
N GLU A 50 -23.62 -10.14 -3.86
CA GLU A 50 -24.13 -9.09 -2.97
C GLU A 50 -23.08 -8.78 -1.91
N ILE A 51 -22.47 -7.59 -1.99
CA ILE A 51 -21.49 -7.13 -1.00
C ILE A 51 -22.21 -6.68 0.27
N ILE A 52 -21.85 -7.29 1.40
CA ILE A 52 -22.34 -6.91 2.73
C ILE A 52 -21.40 -5.90 3.39
N TYR A 53 -20.09 -6.13 3.27
CA TYR A 53 -19.06 -5.29 3.88
C TYR A 53 -17.77 -5.32 3.05
N PRO A 54 -17.04 -4.21 2.90
CA PRO A 54 -17.45 -2.84 3.24
C PRO A 54 -18.47 -2.29 2.24
N VAL A 55 -19.23 -1.27 2.63
CA VAL A 55 -20.12 -0.55 1.71
C VAL A 55 -19.28 0.35 0.81
N LEU A 56 -19.43 0.23 -0.51
CA LEU A 56 -18.80 1.17 -1.44
C LEU A 56 -19.55 2.50 -1.36
N VAL A 57 -18.80 3.57 -1.13
CA VAL A 57 -19.33 4.95 -1.15
C VAL A 57 -18.95 5.56 -2.49
N GLU A 58 -19.94 5.89 -3.30
CA GLU A 58 -19.75 6.70 -4.51
C GLU A 58 -19.25 8.09 -4.08
N ASP A 59 -18.23 8.63 -4.76
CA ASP A 59 -17.58 9.92 -4.46
C ASP A 59 -16.77 10.01 -3.15
N GLY A 60 -16.35 8.88 -2.58
CA GLY A 60 -15.43 8.87 -1.44
C GLY A 60 -14.08 9.52 -1.78
N GLN A 61 -13.86 10.74 -1.30
CA GLN A 61 -12.59 11.45 -1.50
C GLN A 61 -11.43 10.74 -0.80
N GLY A 62 -10.41 10.34 -1.57
CA GLY A 62 -8.98 10.28 -1.21
C GLY A 62 -8.50 9.42 -0.03
N LEU A 63 -9.38 9.00 0.88
CA LEU A 63 -9.01 8.33 2.12
C LEU A 63 -8.98 6.81 1.92
N ALA A 64 -8.02 6.16 2.59
CA ALA A 64 -7.87 4.71 2.62
C ALA A 64 -9.00 4.06 3.44
N ASN A 65 -10.20 4.05 2.87
CA ASN A 65 -11.44 3.72 3.58
C ASN A 65 -11.84 2.24 3.47
N TYR A 66 -11.12 1.45 2.68
CA TYR A 66 -11.44 0.05 2.47
C TYR A 66 -10.54 -0.87 3.31
N PRO A 67 -11.11 -1.66 4.24
CA PRO A 67 -10.37 -2.59 5.08
C PRO A 67 -9.89 -3.79 4.25
N ASN A 68 -8.96 -4.57 4.79
CA ASN A 68 -8.50 -5.83 4.18
C ASN A 68 -9.49 -7.00 4.33
N ARG A 69 -10.78 -6.72 4.45
CA ARG A 69 -11.81 -7.73 4.72
C ARG A 69 -13.08 -7.43 3.93
N ILE A 70 -13.56 -8.43 3.21
CA ILE A 70 -14.77 -8.34 2.38
C ILE A 70 -15.71 -9.46 2.80
N VAL A 71 -16.97 -9.14 3.01
CA VAL A 71 -18.06 -10.08 3.31
C VAL A 71 -19.10 -9.93 2.21
N PHE A 72 -19.49 -11.05 1.59
CA PHE A 72 -20.43 -11.03 0.46
C PHE A 72 -21.24 -12.32 0.38
N LEU A 73 -22.36 -12.28 -0.33
CA LEU A 73 -23.22 -13.42 -0.63
C LEU A 73 -23.13 -13.78 -2.12
N ALA A 74 -23.02 -15.08 -2.42
CA ALA A 74 -23.04 -15.60 -3.78
C ALA A 74 -23.76 -16.95 -3.84
N ASP A 75 -24.27 -17.35 -5.01
CA ASP A 75 -25.04 -18.60 -5.16
C ASP A 75 -24.19 -19.86 -5.00
N LYS A 76 -22.89 -19.76 -5.32
CA LYS A 76 -21.91 -20.83 -5.21
C LYS A 76 -20.64 -20.33 -4.54
N CYS A 77 -19.78 -21.25 -4.10
CA CYS A 77 -18.51 -20.88 -3.53
C CYS A 77 -17.57 -20.38 -4.64
N ILE A 78 -17.12 -19.13 -4.55
CA ILE A 78 -16.24 -18.49 -5.56
C ILE A 78 -14.88 -18.07 -4.99
N CYS A 79 -14.45 -18.68 -3.89
CA CYS A 79 -13.24 -18.27 -3.19
C CYS A 79 -11.96 -18.40 -4.02
N GLU A 80 -11.84 -19.43 -4.86
CA GLU A 80 -10.70 -19.60 -5.76
C GLU A 80 -10.59 -18.43 -6.76
N ASP A 81 -11.72 -18.05 -7.38
CA ASP A 81 -11.78 -16.93 -8.30
C ASP A 81 -11.41 -15.62 -7.60
N VAL A 82 -11.94 -15.37 -6.39
CA VAL A 82 -11.66 -14.13 -5.64
C VAL A 82 -10.19 -14.05 -5.23
N ILE A 83 -9.59 -15.16 -4.77
CA ILE A 83 -8.16 -15.21 -4.42
C ILE A 83 -7.30 -14.95 -5.67
N LYS A 84 -7.64 -15.59 -6.79
CA LYS A 84 -6.91 -15.41 -8.06
C LYS A 84 -6.97 -13.95 -8.52
N ASN A 85 -8.17 -13.35 -8.55
CA ASN A 85 -8.34 -11.95 -8.94
C ASN A 85 -7.57 -10.99 -8.02
N PHE A 86 -7.49 -11.26 -6.72
CA PHE A 86 -6.65 -10.46 -5.82
C PHE A 86 -5.17 -10.54 -6.19
N GLN A 87 -4.66 -11.75 -6.48
CA GLN A 87 -3.26 -11.91 -6.88
C GLN A 87 -2.96 -11.23 -8.22
N GLU A 88 -3.86 -11.34 -9.20
CA GLU A 88 -3.74 -10.64 -10.48
C GLU A 88 -3.73 -9.11 -10.31
N LEU A 89 -4.56 -8.58 -9.40
CA LEU A 89 -4.54 -7.15 -9.05
C LEU A 89 -3.22 -6.72 -8.41
N TRP A 90 -2.69 -7.52 -7.48
CA TRP A 90 -1.41 -7.24 -6.84
C TRP A 90 -0.24 -7.31 -7.83
N GLU A 91 -0.25 -8.31 -8.71
CA GLU A 91 0.70 -8.47 -9.80
C GLU A 91 0.69 -7.28 -10.75
N GLY A 92 -0.48 -6.87 -11.23
CA GLY A 92 -0.62 -5.71 -12.09
C GLY A 92 -0.05 -4.43 -11.47
N VAL A 93 -0.19 -4.26 -10.14
CA VAL A 93 0.42 -3.14 -9.41
C VAL A 93 1.94 -3.23 -9.44
N TYR A 94 2.52 -4.32 -8.97
CA TYR A 94 3.98 -4.37 -8.83
C TYR A 94 4.69 -4.39 -10.18
N GLU A 95 4.13 -5.05 -11.20
CA GLU A 95 4.71 -5.06 -12.54
C GLU A 95 4.67 -3.67 -13.18
N THR A 96 3.58 -2.94 -12.97
CA THR A 96 3.47 -1.56 -13.45
C THR A 96 4.51 -0.65 -12.80
N VAL A 97 4.74 -0.80 -11.49
CA VAL A 97 5.74 -0.01 -10.77
C VAL A 97 7.15 -0.38 -11.19
N LEU A 98 7.49 -1.67 -11.23
CA LEU A 98 8.80 -2.16 -11.64
C LEU A 98 9.13 -1.70 -13.07
N ARG A 99 8.20 -1.87 -14.01
CA ARG A 99 8.36 -1.43 -15.39
C ARG A 99 8.65 0.08 -15.45
N LYS A 100 7.81 0.90 -14.82
CA LYS A 100 7.98 2.38 -14.84
C LYS A 100 9.31 2.81 -14.23
N VAL A 101 9.69 2.23 -13.09
CA VAL A 101 10.94 2.59 -12.42
C VAL A 101 12.15 2.13 -13.23
N LEU A 102 12.18 0.88 -13.69
CA LEU A 102 13.34 0.30 -14.38
C LEU A 102 13.50 0.85 -15.80
N ASP A 103 12.41 1.15 -16.51
CA ASP A 103 12.46 1.80 -17.84
C ASP A 103 13.01 3.23 -17.74
N GLU A 104 12.75 3.94 -16.64
CA GLU A 104 13.28 5.29 -16.42
C GLU A 104 14.80 5.29 -16.15
N VAL A 105 15.39 4.17 -15.72
CA VAL A 105 16.80 4.13 -15.28
C VAL A 105 17.77 3.90 -16.45
N GLY A 106 17.31 3.45 -17.61
CA GLY A 106 18.19 3.20 -18.75
C GLY A 106 19.25 2.10 -18.48
N ILE A 107 18.87 1.07 -17.73
CA ILE A 107 19.69 -0.12 -17.50
C ILE A 107 19.62 -1.09 -18.69
N SER A 108 20.58 -2.02 -18.78
CA SER A 108 20.54 -3.04 -19.85
C SER A 108 19.34 -3.97 -19.67
N LYS A 109 18.89 -4.60 -20.76
CA LYS A 109 17.77 -5.56 -20.71
C LYS A 109 18.07 -6.73 -19.76
N GLU A 110 19.30 -7.25 -19.78
CA GLU A 110 19.73 -8.35 -18.90
C GLU A 110 19.77 -7.94 -17.42
N GLU A 111 20.23 -6.70 -17.13
CA GLU A 111 20.24 -6.17 -15.77
C GLU A 111 18.80 -5.99 -15.25
N LYS A 112 17.91 -5.51 -16.11
CA LYS A 112 16.48 -5.38 -15.81
C LYS A 112 15.83 -6.71 -15.47
N GLU A 113 16.03 -7.74 -16.30
CA GLU A 113 15.46 -9.08 -16.09
C GLU A 113 15.87 -9.67 -14.73
N LYS A 114 17.16 -9.56 -14.36
CA LYS A 114 17.65 -10.03 -13.05
C LYS A 114 17.01 -9.30 -11.87
N ILE A 115 16.85 -7.98 -11.98
CA ILE A 115 16.22 -7.16 -10.93
C ILE A 115 14.73 -7.51 -10.82
N GLU A 116 14.04 -7.73 -11.94
CA GLU A 116 12.64 -8.13 -11.97
C GLU A 116 12.42 -9.50 -11.35
N GLU A 117 13.26 -10.49 -11.66
CA GLU A 117 13.19 -11.82 -11.02
C GLU A 117 13.36 -11.74 -9.51
N GLN A 118 14.38 -11.02 -9.04
CA GLN A 118 14.60 -10.82 -7.61
C GLN A 118 13.41 -10.08 -6.96
N ALA A 119 12.88 -9.05 -7.61
CA ALA A 119 11.72 -8.34 -7.12
C ALA A 119 10.49 -9.25 -7.05
N LYS A 120 10.26 -10.11 -8.05
CA LYS A 120 9.17 -11.09 -8.05
C LYS A 120 9.27 -12.04 -6.87
N LEU A 121 10.46 -12.55 -6.53
CA LEU A 121 10.67 -13.35 -5.30
C LEU A 121 10.24 -12.61 -4.03
N HIS A 122 10.44 -11.28 -3.97
CA HIS A 122 10.02 -10.46 -2.84
C HIS A 122 8.51 -10.19 -2.79
N LEU A 123 7.82 -10.23 -3.93
CA LEU A 123 6.50 -9.63 -4.14
C LEU A 123 5.38 -10.67 -4.35
N GLU A 124 5.64 -11.73 -5.12
CA GLU A 124 4.62 -12.70 -5.58
C GLU A 124 3.85 -13.31 -4.40
N ASN A 125 4.58 -13.75 -3.37
CA ASN A 125 3.98 -14.35 -2.17
C ASN A 125 3.92 -13.39 -0.97
N TYR A 126 4.12 -12.09 -1.20
CA TYR A 126 4.10 -11.10 -0.11
C TYR A 126 2.74 -11.03 0.57
N PHE A 127 1.68 -10.86 -0.23
CA PHE A 127 0.31 -10.91 0.27
C PHE A 127 -0.27 -12.31 0.08
N ARG A 128 -0.60 -12.95 1.19
CA ARG A 128 -1.41 -14.16 1.19
C ARG A 128 -2.87 -13.77 1.32
N ALA A 129 -3.64 -14.13 0.31
CA ALA A 129 -5.08 -14.00 0.27
C ALA A 129 -5.77 -15.27 0.79
N TYR A 130 -6.90 -15.08 1.46
CA TYR A 130 -7.70 -16.14 2.05
C TYR A 130 -9.17 -15.83 1.77
N CYS A 131 -9.94 -16.87 1.43
CA CYS A 131 -11.38 -16.79 1.32
C CYS A 131 -11.99 -18.08 1.82
N GLU A 132 -13.08 -17.96 2.57
CA GLU A 132 -13.91 -19.10 2.98
C GLU A 132 -15.38 -18.80 2.73
N CYS A 133 -16.14 -19.87 2.50
CA CYS A 133 -17.57 -19.83 2.31
C CYS A 133 -18.25 -20.88 3.21
N THR A 134 -19.52 -20.64 3.57
CA THR A 134 -20.30 -21.58 4.38
C THR A 134 -21.63 -21.92 3.72
N ASN A 135 -21.96 -23.23 3.70
CA ASN A 135 -23.21 -23.75 3.16
C ASN A 135 -24.29 -24.01 4.22
N SER A 136 -25.53 -24.19 3.76
CA SER A 136 -26.69 -24.36 4.63
C SER A 136 -26.61 -25.59 5.55
N GLU A 137 -25.92 -26.66 5.14
CA GLU A 137 -25.74 -27.85 5.99
C GLU A 137 -24.75 -27.57 7.14
N GLU A 138 -23.64 -26.90 6.83
CA GLU A 138 -22.68 -26.42 7.84
C GLU A 138 -23.34 -25.47 8.84
N VAL A 139 -24.18 -24.52 8.37
CA VAL A 139 -24.92 -23.61 9.26
C VAL A 139 -25.80 -24.39 10.23
N LYS A 140 -26.59 -25.37 9.75
CA LYS A 140 -27.47 -26.18 10.61
C LYS A 140 -26.67 -26.91 11.68
N LYS A 141 -25.60 -27.61 11.28
CA LYS A 141 -24.72 -28.34 12.22
C LYS A 141 -24.09 -27.42 13.25
N TRP A 142 -23.63 -26.23 12.84
CA TRP A 142 -23.03 -25.27 13.76
C TRP A 142 -24.06 -24.63 14.69
N LYS A 143 -25.25 -24.30 14.19
CA LYS A 143 -26.38 -23.79 14.97
C LYS A 143 -26.79 -24.75 16.08
N GLU A 144 -26.92 -26.05 15.76
CA GLU A 144 -27.22 -27.08 16.74
C GLU A 144 -26.15 -27.15 17.84
N LYS A 145 -24.86 -27.09 17.47
CA LYS A 145 -23.76 -27.05 18.45
C LYS A 145 -23.82 -25.80 19.33
N LEU A 146 -24.10 -24.62 18.76
CA LEU A 146 -24.24 -23.39 19.54
C LEU A 146 -25.42 -23.47 20.50
N LYS A 147 -26.56 -24.01 20.05
CA LYS A 147 -27.76 -24.19 20.89
C LYS A 147 -27.50 -25.16 22.06
N GLN A 148 -26.81 -26.26 21.81
CA GLN A 148 -26.44 -27.24 22.85
C GLN A 148 -25.49 -26.65 23.91
N ASN A 149 -24.51 -25.84 23.49
CA ASN A 149 -23.48 -25.34 24.41
C ASN A 149 -23.82 -24.01 25.07
N LEU A 150 -24.58 -23.14 24.42
CA LEU A 150 -24.88 -21.77 24.88
C LEU A 150 -26.35 -21.56 25.24
N GLY A 151 -27.23 -22.53 24.98
CA GLY A 151 -28.66 -22.43 25.26
C GLY A 151 -29.39 -21.32 24.46
N LYS A 152 -28.74 -20.75 23.44
CA LYS A 152 -29.27 -19.64 22.63
C LYS A 152 -29.52 -20.09 21.20
N ASP A 153 -30.65 -19.67 20.67
CA ASP A 153 -30.99 -19.83 19.25
C ASP A 153 -30.61 -18.55 18.51
N TYR A 154 -29.60 -18.64 17.65
CA TYR A 154 -29.08 -17.50 16.88
C TYR A 154 -29.69 -17.48 15.48
N ASP A 155 -29.78 -16.29 14.89
CA ASP A 155 -30.16 -16.13 13.49
C ASP A 155 -29.15 -16.83 12.56
N ASP A 156 -29.63 -17.33 11.41
CA ASP A 156 -28.83 -18.13 10.47
C ASP A 156 -27.64 -17.35 9.88
N TYR A 157 -27.80 -16.04 9.63
CA TYR A 157 -26.70 -15.20 9.15
C TYR A 157 -25.60 -15.07 10.22
N ALA A 158 -25.98 -14.85 11.48
CA ALA A 158 -25.02 -14.75 12.58
C ALA A 158 -24.21 -16.05 12.74
N VAL A 159 -24.88 -17.21 12.64
CA VAL A 159 -24.23 -18.53 12.67
C VAL A 159 -23.31 -18.73 11.47
N ALA A 160 -23.78 -18.40 10.26
CA ALA A 160 -22.98 -18.51 9.04
C ALA A 160 -21.72 -17.65 9.10
N TYR A 161 -21.84 -16.42 9.58
CA TYR A 161 -20.72 -15.51 9.75
C TYR A 161 -19.70 -16.04 10.76
N ASP A 162 -20.13 -16.44 11.97
CA ASP A 162 -19.23 -16.98 13.01
C ASP A 162 -18.51 -18.24 12.51
N TRP A 163 -19.21 -19.15 11.84
CA TRP A 163 -18.59 -20.37 11.30
C TRP A 163 -17.57 -20.07 10.20
N THR A 164 -17.92 -19.19 9.25
CA THR A 164 -17.02 -18.80 8.16
C THR A 164 -15.76 -18.12 8.70
N GLU A 165 -15.91 -17.25 9.71
CA GLU A 165 -14.78 -16.61 10.39
C GLU A 165 -13.83 -17.61 11.03
N ARG A 166 -14.37 -18.64 11.70
CA ARG A 166 -13.56 -19.70 12.32
C ARG A 166 -12.79 -20.51 11.28
N LYS A 167 -13.43 -20.86 10.16
CA LYS A 167 -12.75 -21.55 9.03
C LYS A 167 -11.60 -20.69 8.50
N LEU A 168 -11.86 -19.40 8.27
CA LEU A 168 -10.86 -18.45 7.80
C LEU A 168 -9.70 -18.29 8.80
N GLY A 169 -9.99 -18.23 10.10
CA GLY A 169 -8.99 -18.19 11.17
C GLY A 169 -8.12 -19.45 11.22
N ALA A 170 -8.71 -20.63 11.01
CA ALA A 170 -7.98 -21.89 10.92
C ALA A 170 -7.03 -21.92 9.70
N LEU A 171 -7.50 -21.46 8.53
CA LEU A 171 -6.65 -21.31 7.34
C LEU A 171 -5.48 -20.36 7.59
N LYS A 172 -5.74 -19.18 8.17
CA LYS A 172 -4.71 -18.20 8.51
C LYS A 172 -3.68 -18.71 9.52
N SER A 173 -4.02 -19.74 10.30
CA SER A 173 -3.13 -20.34 11.29
C SER A 173 -2.18 -21.37 10.72
N LYS A 174 -2.47 -21.96 9.54
CA LYS A 174 -1.60 -22.96 8.90
C LYS A 174 -0.24 -22.40 8.45
N LYS A 175 -0.05 -21.07 8.45
CA LYS A 175 1.09 -20.30 7.92
C LYS A 175 2.33 -21.15 7.61
N HIS A 176 2.38 -21.70 6.40
CA HIS A 176 3.58 -22.39 5.93
C HIS A 176 4.72 -21.37 5.88
N TYR A 177 5.81 -21.66 6.58
CA TYR A 177 7.03 -20.88 6.48
C TYR A 177 7.70 -21.24 5.15
N GLU A 178 7.84 -20.24 4.29
CA GLU A 178 8.55 -20.36 3.02
C GLU A 178 9.81 -19.51 3.14
N PRO A 179 10.99 -20.13 3.34
CA PRO A 179 12.23 -19.37 3.37
C PRO A 179 12.46 -18.75 2.00
N LEU A 180 12.61 -17.42 1.98
CA LEU A 180 13.07 -16.71 0.80
C LEU A 180 14.60 -16.69 0.83
N MET A 181 15.23 -17.32 -0.16
CA MET A 181 16.67 -17.31 -0.36
C MET A 181 16.99 -16.41 -1.55
N ASP A 182 17.65 -15.30 -1.28
CA ASP A 182 18.04 -14.35 -2.30
C ASP A 182 19.40 -14.76 -2.89
N ALA A 183 19.41 -15.24 -4.13
CA ALA A 183 20.61 -15.77 -4.78
C ALA A 183 21.33 -14.73 -5.69
N TYR A 184 20.77 -13.54 -5.81
CA TYR A 184 21.22 -12.53 -6.76
C TYR A 184 22.37 -11.69 -6.18
N THR A 185 23.32 -11.31 -7.03
CA THR A 185 24.48 -10.46 -6.67
C THR A 185 24.58 -9.27 -7.60
N TYR A 186 25.07 -8.14 -7.11
CA TYR A 186 25.35 -6.99 -7.96
C TYR A 186 26.65 -7.24 -8.75
N ASN A 187 26.58 -7.17 -10.09
CA ASN A 187 27.67 -7.45 -11.03
C ASN A 187 28.40 -8.79 -10.80
N GLY A 188 27.73 -9.80 -10.24
CA GLY A 188 28.34 -11.11 -10.01
C GLY A 188 29.36 -11.16 -8.88
N LYS A 189 29.44 -10.13 -8.03
CA LYS A 189 30.54 -9.96 -7.05
C LYS A 189 30.08 -9.91 -5.60
N GLU A 190 28.98 -9.22 -5.31
CA GLU A 190 28.55 -8.96 -3.93
C GLU A 190 27.07 -9.31 -3.74
N TYR A 191 26.79 -10.04 -2.64
CA TYR A 191 25.41 -10.28 -2.22
C TYR A 191 24.80 -9.01 -1.63
N PRO A 192 23.52 -8.72 -1.92
CA PRO A 192 22.84 -7.58 -1.34
C PRO A 192 22.73 -7.73 0.18
N ASP A 193 22.96 -6.62 0.89
CA ASP A 193 22.66 -6.51 2.31
C ASP A 193 21.17 -6.18 2.54
N GLY A 194 20.80 -5.95 3.80
CA GLY A 194 19.41 -5.69 4.16
C GLY A 194 18.86 -4.38 3.58
N CYS A 195 17.58 -4.39 3.20
CA CYS A 195 16.84 -3.20 2.79
C CYS A 195 16.91 -2.10 3.86
N THR A 196 17.33 -0.90 3.45
CA THR A 196 17.46 0.29 4.33
C THR A 196 16.12 0.86 4.81
N LEU A 197 14.99 0.37 4.27
CA LEU A 197 13.64 0.78 4.68
C LEU A 197 13.03 -0.18 5.69
N CYS A 198 12.93 -1.48 5.37
CA CYS A 198 12.28 -2.47 6.24
C CYS A 198 13.26 -3.36 7.02
N GLY A 199 14.49 -3.54 6.56
CA GLY A 199 15.45 -4.47 7.17
C GLY A 199 15.09 -5.96 7.06
N GLU A 200 13.95 -6.33 6.50
CA GLU A 200 13.45 -7.73 6.47
C GLU A 200 13.95 -8.55 5.28
N ARG A 201 14.28 -7.90 4.16
CA ARG A 201 14.66 -8.54 2.89
C ARG A 201 15.94 -7.92 2.37
N ALA A 202 16.69 -8.64 1.54
CA ALA A 202 17.82 -8.05 0.87
C ALA A 202 17.35 -6.92 -0.07
N HIS A 203 18.19 -5.91 -0.27
CA HIS A 203 17.89 -4.91 -1.29
C HIS A 203 18.03 -5.51 -2.70
N LEU A 204 17.45 -4.85 -3.70
CA LEU A 204 17.62 -5.29 -5.08
C LEU A 204 19.10 -5.23 -5.47
N ALA A 205 19.59 -6.25 -6.18
CA ALA A 205 20.96 -6.47 -6.63
C ALA A 205 21.29 -5.58 -7.84
N VAL A 206 21.15 -4.27 -7.65
CA VAL A 206 21.38 -3.22 -8.64
C VAL A 206 22.45 -2.24 -8.14
N ASP A 207 23.09 -1.55 -9.07
CA ASP A 207 23.92 -0.40 -8.74
C ASP A 207 23.05 0.74 -8.23
N TRP A 208 22.84 0.84 -6.93
CA TRP A 208 22.02 1.90 -6.37
C TRP A 208 22.53 3.29 -6.69
N LYS A 209 23.85 3.48 -6.82
CA LYS A 209 24.43 4.77 -7.16
C LYS A 209 24.07 5.16 -8.59
N LYS A 210 24.34 4.28 -9.55
CA LYS A 210 23.96 4.49 -10.97
C LYS A 210 22.45 4.60 -11.15
N LEU A 211 21.67 3.80 -10.42
CA LEU A 211 20.20 3.82 -10.43
C LEU A 211 19.69 5.20 -9.99
N ILE A 212 20.15 5.68 -8.84
CA ILE A 212 19.80 7.01 -8.30
C ILE A 212 20.24 8.11 -9.26
N GLU A 213 21.48 8.06 -9.76
CA GLU A 213 21.99 9.05 -10.71
C GLU A 213 21.16 9.12 -11.99
N ASN A 214 20.78 7.97 -12.57
CA ASN A 214 20.00 7.93 -13.80
C ASN A 214 18.56 8.41 -13.59
N LEU A 215 17.93 8.02 -12.48
CA LEU A 215 16.64 8.56 -12.05
C LEU A 215 16.70 10.09 -11.84
N GLN A 216 17.85 10.63 -11.45
CA GLN A 216 18.05 12.08 -11.28
C GLN A 216 18.46 12.82 -12.56
N LYS A 217 18.78 12.14 -13.68
CA LYS A 217 19.21 12.77 -14.94
C LYS A 217 18.06 13.21 -15.85
N GLN A 218 16.86 12.65 -15.68
CA GLN A 218 15.69 13.03 -16.49
C GLN A 218 15.14 14.39 -16.04
N ASP A 219 14.51 15.17 -16.94
CA ASP A 219 13.90 16.50 -16.72
C ASP A 219 12.84 16.58 -15.58
N ARG A 220 12.66 15.51 -14.81
CA ARG A 220 11.83 15.40 -13.60
C ARG A 220 12.65 15.31 -12.31
N ILE A 221 13.88 15.80 -12.32
CA ILE A 221 14.88 15.79 -11.23
C ILE A 221 14.29 16.04 -9.83
N LYS A 222 13.30 16.95 -9.72
CA LYS A 222 12.67 17.32 -8.46
C LYS A 222 11.77 16.22 -7.89
N TYR A 223 10.98 15.54 -8.73
CA TYR A 223 10.03 14.51 -8.27
C TYR A 223 10.75 13.28 -7.71
N ILE A 224 11.79 12.77 -8.37
CA ILE A 224 12.40 11.49 -7.97
C ILE A 224 13.29 11.61 -6.72
N LYS A 225 13.93 12.76 -6.49
CA LYS A 225 14.66 13.04 -5.22
C LYS A 225 13.74 12.95 -3.99
N HIS A 226 12.44 13.18 -4.13
CA HIS A 226 11.49 12.99 -3.04
C HIS A 226 11.16 11.52 -2.75
N TYR A 227 11.40 10.61 -3.68
CA TYR A 227 11.12 9.17 -3.50
C TYR A 227 12.34 8.39 -3.02
N LEU A 228 13.55 8.72 -3.49
CA LEU A 228 14.76 7.98 -3.17
C LEU A 228 15.91 8.92 -2.77
N LYS A 229 16.45 8.74 -1.56
CA LYS A 229 17.59 9.51 -1.03
C LYS A 229 18.91 8.83 -1.34
N GLU A 230 19.99 9.62 -1.32
CA GLU A 230 21.35 9.10 -1.37
C GLU A 230 21.58 8.08 -0.24
N GLY A 231 22.14 6.92 -0.58
CA GLY A 231 22.40 5.82 0.34
C GLY A 231 21.20 4.92 0.65
N GLU A 232 19.97 5.23 0.19
CA GLU A 232 18.85 4.29 0.31
C GLU A 232 19.01 3.13 -0.68
N ARG A 233 18.89 1.90 -0.16
CA ARG A 233 18.81 0.65 -0.92
C ARG A 233 17.53 -0.09 -0.52
N LEU A 234 16.68 -0.44 -1.47
CA LEU A 234 15.34 -0.97 -1.21
C LEU A 234 15.19 -2.41 -1.72
N CYS A 235 14.44 -3.24 -0.99
CA CYS A 235 13.94 -4.52 -1.53
C CYS A 235 12.77 -4.28 -2.49
N GLY A 236 12.31 -5.32 -3.19
CA GLY A 236 11.21 -5.21 -4.17
C GLY A 236 9.92 -4.63 -3.58
N VAL A 237 9.52 -5.09 -2.38
CA VAL A 237 8.33 -4.59 -1.65
C VAL A 237 8.46 -3.09 -1.34
N CYS A 238 9.62 -2.68 -0.83
CA CYS A 238 9.86 -1.30 -0.43
C CYS A 238 9.96 -0.36 -1.64
N LEU A 239 10.51 -0.84 -2.76
CA LEU A 239 10.51 -0.11 -4.03
C LEU A 239 9.08 0.10 -4.52
N VAL A 240 8.28 -0.97 -4.62
CA VAL A 240 6.87 -0.89 -5.08
C VAL A 240 6.09 0.08 -4.20
N LYS A 241 6.19 -0.06 -2.88
CA LYS A 241 5.54 0.83 -1.92
C LYS A 241 5.94 2.30 -2.11
N ARG A 242 7.21 2.58 -2.35
CA ARG A 242 7.71 3.95 -2.54
C ARG A 242 7.17 4.58 -3.82
N PHE A 243 7.19 3.82 -4.91
CA PHE A 243 6.90 4.32 -6.25
C PHE A 243 5.46 4.09 -6.70
N ALA A 244 4.65 3.33 -5.95
CA ALA A 244 3.24 3.08 -6.26
C ALA A 244 2.48 4.40 -6.51
N PHE A 245 2.68 5.41 -5.66
CA PHE A 245 1.99 6.69 -5.82
C PHE A 245 2.45 7.51 -7.02
N TYR A 246 3.76 7.54 -7.28
CA TYR A 246 4.29 8.14 -8.50
C TYR A 246 3.66 7.48 -9.74
N CYS A 247 3.58 6.16 -9.72
CA CYS A 247 3.04 5.38 -10.83
C CYS A 247 1.51 5.51 -10.97
N LEU A 248 0.79 5.72 -9.86
CA LEU A 248 -0.67 5.82 -9.80
C LEU A 248 -1.20 7.27 -9.89
N LYS A 249 -0.31 8.26 -10.09
CA LYS A 249 -0.65 9.69 -10.29
C LYS A 249 -1.53 10.29 -9.18
N ARG A 250 -1.26 9.94 -7.91
CA ARG A 250 -2.00 10.48 -6.76
C ARG A 250 -1.23 11.61 -6.05
N GLN A 251 -1.94 12.51 -5.39
CA GLN A 251 -1.37 13.66 -4.68
C GLN A 251 -0.33 13.23 -3.62
N THR A 252 0.68 14.08 -3.42
CA THR A 252 1.74 13.86 -2.43
C THR A 252 1.26 14.15 -1.02
N PHE A 253 1.54 13.26 -0.07
CA PHE A 253 1.18 13.46 1.34
C PHE A 253 2.21 14.31 2.10
N PRO A 254 1.79 15.23 3.01
CA PRO A 254 2.70 16.07 3.77
C PRO A 254 3.68 15.28 4.63
N SER A 255 4.84 15.87 4.92
CA SER A 255 5.79 15.28 5.86
C SER A 255 5.34 15.47 7.32
N VAL A 256 5.93 14.71 8.24
CA VAL A 256 5.69 14.90 9.70
C VAL A 256 6.01 16.33 10.13
N HIS A 257 7.08 16.90 9.57
CA HIS A 257 7.46 18.29 9.83
C HIS A 257 6.40 19.28 9.34
N ASP A 258 5.76 18.99 8.21
CA ASP A 258 4.70 19.85 7.67
C ASP A 258 3.45 19.81 8.53
N ILE A 259 3.06 18.63 9.01
CA ILE A 259 1.91 18.48 9.92
C ILE A 259 2.19 19.13 11.27
N ALA A 260 3.38 18.89 11.85
CA ALA A 260 3.74 19.45 13.15
C ALA A 260 3.73 20.99 13.16
N ASN A 261 4.07 21.60 12.03
CA ASN A 261 4.10 23.06 11.88
C ASN A 261 2.84 23.63 11.20
N ALA A 262 1.77 22.85 11.01
CA ALA A 262 0.61 23.29 10.25
C ALA A 262 0.02 24.61 10.80
N LYS A 263 -0.23 24.67 12.11
CA LYS A 263 -0.74 25.87 12.79
C LYS A 263 0.21 27.06 12.68
N PHE A 264 1.51 26.85 12.92
CA PHE A 264 2.50 27.92 12.80
C PHE A 264 2.56 28.47 11.36
N LYS A 265 2.49 27.60 10.36
CA LYS A 265 2.47 27.99 8.95
C LYS A 265 1.21 28.81 8.60
N GLU A 266 0.06 28.46 9.18
CA GLU A 266 -1.19 29.22 9.01
C GLU A 266 -1.08 30.61 9.64
N GLU A 267 -0.62 30.68 10.89
CA GLU A 267 -0.38 31.95 11.60
C GLU A 267 0.65 32.84 10.87
N LEU A 268 1.70 32.23 10.31
CA LEU A 268 2.70 32.93 9.51
C LEU A 268 2.10 33.51 8.22
N LYS A 269 1.22 32.76 7.53
CA LYS A 269 0.52 33.24 6.34
C LYS A 269 -0.36 34.46 6.68
N ASP A 270 -1.10 34.39 7.77
CA ASP A 270 -1.91 35.52 8.24
C ASP A 270 -1.06 36.72 8.64
N PHE A 271 0.12 36.50 9.22
CA PHE A 271 1.08 37.55 9.53
C PHE A 271 1.63 38.21 8.26
N GLU A 272 2.04 37.42 7.26
CA GLU A 272 2.54 37.94 5.97
C GLU A 272 1.48 38.79 5.25
N GLN A 273 0.22 38.37 5.29
CA GLN A 273 -0.88 39.13 4.69
C GLN A 273 -1.16 40.46 5.40
N ARG A 274 -1.11 40.46 6.74
CA ARG A 274 -1.39 41.65 7.58
C ARG A 274 -0.22 42.62 7.69
N HIS A 275 1.01 42.12 7.59
CA HIS A 275 2.24 42.89 7.85
C HIS A 275 3.27 42.71 6.72
N LYS A 276 2.86 42.94 5.48
CA LYS A 276 3.68 42.72 4.27
C LYS A 276 5.09 43.32 4.33
N ASP A 277 5.21 44.58 4.77
CA ASP A 277 6.51 45.27 4.82
C ASP A 277 7.46 44.61 5.84
N ARG A 278 6.93 44.30 7.03
CA ARG A 278 7.70 43.66 8.10
C ARG A 278 8.05 42.21 7.78
N ALA A 279 7.16 41.50 7.11
CA ALA A 279 7.43 40.16 6.60
C ALA A 279 8.55 40.17 5.55
N SER A 280 8.56 41.17 4.65
CA SER A 280 9.62 41.34 3.64
C SER A 280 10.99 41.62 4.28
N GLU A 281 11.01 42.47 5.31
CA GLU A 281 12.21 42.76 6.11
C GLU A 281 12.74 41.50 6.81
N LEU A 282 11.87 40.77 7.53
CA LEU A 282 12.21 39.51 8.19
C LEU A 282 12.73 38.46 7.21
N LYS A 283 12.12 38.35 6.03
CA LYS A 283 12.55 37.43 4.98
C LYS A 283 13.94 37.76 4.46
N SER A 284 14.24 39.05 4.24
CA SER A 284 15.58 39.51 3.85
C SER A 284 16.63 39.19 4.92
N LEU A 285 16.29 39.38 6.21
CA LEU A 285 17.19 39.05 7.32
C LEU A 285 17.43 37.53 7.40
N LEU A 286 16.38 36.72 7.31
CA LEU A 286 16.49 35.26 7.30
C LEU A 286 17.37 34.77 6.14
N GLN A 287 17.20 35.33 4.94
CA GLN A 287 18.05 35.03 3.79
C GLN A 287 19.53 35.38 4.03
N GLN A 288 19.81 36.47 4.74
CA GLN A 288 21.19 36.85 5.06
C GLN A 288 21.85 35.85 6.03
N TYR A 289 21.10 35.32 7.00
CA TYR A 289 21.63 34.39 8.01
C TYR A 289 21.65 32.93 7.56
N MET A 290 20.65 32.50 6.78
CA MET A 290 20.50 31.11 6.35
C MET A 290 20.92 30.87 4.89
N GLY A 291 21.27 31.92 4.14
CA GLY A 291 21.46 31.90 2.70
C GLY A 291 20.13 31.96 1.93
N GLU A 292 20.20 31.98 0.60
CA GLU A 292 19.00 31.75 -0.22
C GLU A 292 18.47 30.34 0.08
N GLU A 293 17.37 30.26 0.83
CA GLU A 293 16.51 29.09 0.72
C GLU A 293 16.05 29.04 -0.73
N LYS A 294 16.69 28.17 -1.53
CA LYS A 294 16.05 27.71 -2.76
C LYS A 294 14.67 27.25 -2.32
N PRO A 295 13.58 27.80 -2.89
CA PRO A 295 12.26 27.27 -2.61
C PRO A 295 12.42 25.77 -2.81
N ARG A 296 12.21 24.98 -1.76
CA ARG A 296 12.03 23.58 -2.05
C ARG A 296 10.75 23.63 -2.86
N ASP A 297 10.80 23.19 -4.10
CA ASP A 297 9.60 22.75 -4.80
C ASP A 297 9.08 21.54 -4.02
N HIS A 298 8.65 21.75 -2.78
CA HIS A 298 7.65 20.90 -2.21
C HIS A 298 6.53 20.99 -3.24
N LEU A 299 6.06 19.85 -3.71
CA LEU A 299 4.82 19.75 -4.49
C LEU A 299 3.58 20.22 -3.72
N TRP A 300 3.81 20.82 -2.56
CA TRP A 300 3.01 21.84 -1.95
C TRP A 300 3.56 23.21 -2.37
N GLU A 301 3.17 23.67 -3.57
CA GLU A 301 2.62 25.03 -3.58
C GLU A 301 1.61 25.07 -2.43
N TYR A 302 1.65 26.11 -1.62
CA TYR A 302 0.69 26.31 -0.55
C TYR A 302 -0.69 26.58 -1.17
N ASN A 303 -1.26 25.59 -1.87
CA ASN A 303 -2.67 25.53 -2.14
C ASN A 303 -3.31 25.24 -0.81
N ALA A 304 -4.22 26.12 -0.45
CA ALA A 304 -5.13 26.00 0.67
C ALA A 304 -6.09 24.79 0.54
N GLU A 305 -5.70 23.72 -0.16
CA GLU A 305 -6.50 22.53 -0.45
C GLU A 305 -6.45 21.49 0.68
N LEU A 306 -5.74 21.75 1.79
CA LEU A 306 -5.89 20.94 3.01
C LEU A 306 -7.27 21.13 3.69
N PHE A 307 -8.08 22.06 3.19
CA PHE A 307 -9.44 22.33 3.66
C PHE A 307 -10.49 22.49 2.55
N ASP A 308 -10.20 22.04 1.32
CA ASP A 308 -11.26 21.75 0.33
C ASP A 308 -11.63 20.25 0.39
N ILE A 309 -12.00 19.82 1.61
CA ILE A 309 -12.85 18.65 1.88
C ILE A 309 -14.17 19.19 2.39
#